data_AF-A0A4R3PUI4-F1
#
_entry.id   AF-A0A4R3PUI4-F1
#
_cell.length_a   1.000
_cell.length_b   1.000
_cell.length_c   1.000
_cell.angle_alpha   90.00
_cell.angle_beta   90.00
_cell.angle_gamma   90.00
#
_symmetry.space_group_name_H-M   'P 1'
#
loop_
_entity.id
_entity.type
_entity.pdbx_description
1 polymer ?
#
loop_
_entity_poly.entity_id
_entity_poly.type
_entity_poly.pdbx_seq_one_letter_code
_entity_poly.pdbx_strand_id
1 'polypeptide(L)'
;MKVHGEVLEVHVAANWCMLTDGNASSPLQSKWHAFRKAEHMTTYLPIDELKAQAKRLRQAMETRGSAISHSAALELVAQQHGVRDWNTLSALATKPNADPIAALSVGSQVRGRYLNQPFTGKVLALAETGGGLHKITIHFDEPVDVVTFESFSAFRQRINAQVDTNGVSPRKTSNGRPHLALDI
;
A
#
# COMPACT_ATOMS: atom_id res chain seq x y z
N MET A 1 -1.94 2.65 22.75
CA MET A 1 -2.76 3.82 22.32
C MET A 1 -3.75 3.35 21.27
N LYS A 2 -5.05 3.31 21.59
CA LYS A 2 -6.11 2.69 20.76
C LYS A 2 -7.28 3.66 20.49
N VAL A 3 -6.99 4.97 20.48
CA VAL A 3 -8.00 6.04 20.66
C VAL A 3 -8.44 6.75 19.37
N HIS A 4 -7.80 6.51 18.21
CA HIS A 4 -8.16 7.22 16.97
C HIS A 4 -9.30 6.56 16.15
N GLY A 5 -9.57 5.26 16.33
CA GLY A 5 -10.62 4.56 15.58
C GLY A 5 -12.03 4.80 16.12
N GLU A 6 -12.17 4.94 17.43
CA GLU A 6 -13.48 5.02 18.09
C GLU A 6 -14.21 6.34 17.76
N VAL A 7 -13.48 7.46 17.68
CA VAL A 7 -14.06 8.79 17.42
C VAL A 7 -14.65 8.90 16.01
N LEU A 8 -14.05 8.22 15.02
CA LEU A 8 -14.54 8.20 13.64
C LEU A 8 -15.82 7.36 13.50
N GLU A 9 -15.93 6.28 14.25
CA GLU A 9 -17.07 5.35 14.20
C GLU A 9 -18.36 6.01 14.73
N VAL A 10 -18.27 6.80 15.82
CA VAL A 10 -19.41 7.55 16.37
C VAL A 10 -19.85 8.68 15.42
N HIS A 11 -18.89 9.34 14.77
CA HIS A 11 -19.18 10.45 13.86
C HIS A 11 -19.91 9.99 12.61
N VAL A 12 -19.55 8.83 12.06
CA VAL A 12 -20.21 8.27 10.87
C VAL A 12 -21.62 7.77 11.18
N ALA A 13 -21.83 7.16 12.34
CA ALA A 13 -23.17 6.73 12.77
C ALA A 13 -24.10 7.91 13.07
N ALA A 14 -23.58 9.04 13.57
CA ALA A 14 -24.36 10.27 13.76
C ALA A 14 -24.72 10.94 12.42
N ASN A 15 -23.78 10.94 11.47
CA ASN A 15 -24.00 11.55 10.15
C ASN A 15 -25.01 10.76 9.30
N TRP A 16 -25.07 9.43 9.47
CA TRP A 16 -26.05 8.59 8.80
C TRP A 16 -27.49 8.82 9.31
N CYS A 17 -27.67 9.00 10.62
CA CYS A 17 -28.99 9.29 11.20
C CYS A 17 -29.61 10.57 10.62
N MET A 18 -28.79 11.56 10.25
CA MET A 18 -29.27 12.81 9.65
C MET A 18 -29.57 12.71 8.14
N LEU A 19 -29.10 11.66 7.46
CA LEU A 19 -29.34 11.44 6.02
C LEU A 19 -30.64 10.68 5.74
N THR A 20 -31.19 9.97 6.73
CA THR A 20 -32.49 9.28 6.64
C THR A 20 -33.67 10.17 7.01
N ASP A 21 -33.43 11.28 7.71
CA ASP A 21 -34.45 12.30 7.97
C ASP A 21 -34.54 13.23 6.75
N GLY A 22 -35.56 13.01 5.92
CA GLY A 22 -35.77 13.66 4.63
C GLY A 22 -36.04 15.16 4.68
N ASN A 23 -35.06 15.97 5.09
CA ASN A 23 -35.07 17.42 4.94
C ASN A 23 -33.98 17.87 3.95
N ALA A 24 -34.35 17.88 2.67
CA ALA A 24 -33.49 18.23 1.55
C ALA A 24 -33.28 19.76 1.44
N SER A 25 -32.57 20.36 2.40
CA SER A 25 -32.01 21.72 2.30
C SER A 25 -31.06 21.97 3.46
N SER A 26 -29.81 21.52 3.37
CA SER A 26 -28.77 21.93 4.32
C SER A 26 -27.43 22.18 3.63
N PRO A 27 -26.77 23.31 3.91
CA PRO A 27 -25.53 23.76 3.26
C PRO A 27 -24.30 22.86 3.56
N LEU A 28 -24.50 21.76 4.29
CA LEU A 28 -23.47 20.78 4.60
C LEU A 28 -23.25 19.77 3.47
N GLN A 29 -24.18 19.58 2.52
CA GLN A 29 -23.96 18.72 1.33
C GLN A 29 -22.72 19.14 0.53
N SER A 30 -22.47 20.46 0.44
CA SER A 30 -21.31 21.02 -0.25
C SER A 30 -19.97 20.71 0.44
N LYS A 31 -19.97 20.44 1.76
CA LYS A 31 -18.75 20.03 2.47
C LYS A 31 -18.30 18.62 2.09
N TRP A 32 -19.21 17.73 1.68
CA TRP A 32 -18.89 16.34 1.33
C TRP A 32 -18.07 16.23 0.04
N HIS A 33 -18.34 17.08 -0.95
CA HIS A 33 -17.55 17.13 -2.18
C HIS A 33 -16.15 17.71 -1.96
N ALA A 34 -15.98 18.61 -0.98
CA ALA A 34 -14.69 19.21 -0.66
C ALA A 34 -13.72 18.26 0.06
N PHE A 35 -14.22 17.28 0.82
CA PHE A 35 -13.39 16.24 1.47
C PHE A 35 -12.82 15.19 0.49
N ARG A 36 -13.31 15.14 -0.76
CA ARG A 36 -12.88 14.17 -1.79
C ARG A 36 -11.46 14.41 -2.33
N LYS A 37 -10.84 15.56 -2.03
CA LYS A 37 -9.62 16.04 -2.70
C LYS A 37 -8.33 15.93 -1.88
N ALA A 38 -8.27 14.98 -0.95
CA ALA A 38 -7.01 14.60 -0.32
C ALA A 38 -6.75 13.12 -0.62
N GLU A 39 -5.98 12.88 -1.69
CA GLU A 39 -5.32 11.59 -1.94
C GLU A 39 -4.35 11.33 -0.78
N HIS A 40 -4.86 10.72 0.28
CA HIS A 40 -4.02 10.07 1.28
C HIS A 40 -3.76 8.65 0.79
N MET A 41 -2.48 8.29 0.67
CA MET A 41 -2.02 6.89 0.63
C MET A 41 -2.60 6.16 1.84
N THR A 42 -3.81 5.65 1.69
CA THR A 42 -4.53 4.96 2.74
C THR A 42 -4.01 3.54 2.71
N THR A 43 -3.06 3.24 3.59
CA THR A 43 -2.73 1.85 3.92
C THR A 43 -4.02 1.19 4.37
N TYR A 44 -4.51 0.24 3.57
CA TYR A 44 -5.76 -0.44 3.87
C TYR A 44 -5.55 -1.41 5.03
N LEU A 45 -6.53 -1.51 5.93
CA LEU A 45 -6.49 -2.53 6.97
C LEU A 45 -6.58 -3.93 6.32
N PRO A 46 -6.01 -4.97 6.95
CA PRO A 46 -6.15 -6.33 6.45
C PRO A 46 -7.64 -6.71 6.34
N ILE A 47 -7.95 -7.59 5.38
CA ILE A 47 -9.34 -7.94 5.04
C ILE A 47 -10.16 -8.45 6.23
N ASP A 48 -9.53 -9.13 7.19
CA ASP A 48 -10.18 -9.64 8.38
C ASP A 48 -10.59 -8.53 9.35
N GLU A 49 -9.78 -7.48 9.44
CA GLU A 49 -10.08 -6.31 10.28
C GLU A 49 -11.20 -5.46 9.66
N LEU A 50 -11.22 -5.33 8.34
CA LEU A 50 -12.32 -4.69 7.61
C LEU A 50 -13.65 -5.43 7.79
N LYS A 51 -13.64 -6.77 7.74
CA LYS A 51 -14.83 -7.59 8.05
C LYS A 51 -15.26 -7.43 9.50
N ALA A 52 -14.31 -7.36 10.44
CA ALA A 52 -14.60 -7.11 11.85
C ALA A 52 -15.25 -5.74 12.06
N GLN A 53 -14.80 -4.70 11.36
CA GLN A 53 -15.40 -3.37 11.37
C GLN A 53 -16.82 -3.39 10.82
N ALA A 54 -17.07 -4.06 9.69
CA ALA A 54 -18.42 -4.20 9.14
C ALA A 54 -19.37 -4.93 10.12
N LYS A 55 -18.87 -5.92 10.86
CA LYS A 55 -19.65 -6.60 11.90
C LYS A 55 -20.02 -5.67 13.06
N ARG A 56 -19.07 -4.88 13.56
CA ARG A 56 -19.32 -3.90 14.63
C ARG A 56 -20.31 -2.82 14.18
N LEU A 57 -20.13 -2.30 12.97
CA LEU A 57 -21.04 -1.31 12.37
C LEU A 57 -22.47 -1.84 12.29
N ARG A 58 -22.65 -3.09 11.83
CA ARG A 58 -23.96 -3.73 11.79
C ARG A 58 -24.61 -3.83 13.18
N GLN A 59 -23.85 -4.26 14.20
CA GLN A 59 -24.35 -4.36 15.58
C GLN A 59 -24.73 -3.00 16.16
N ALA A 60 -23.94 -1.97 15.88
CA ALA A 60 -24.22 -0.60 16.30
C ALA A 60 -25.51 -0.07 15.66
N MET A 61 -25.74 -0.36 14.38
CA MET A 61 -26.94 0.03 13.64
C MET A 61 -28.20 -0.70 14.11
N GLU A 62 -28.07 -1.99 14.45
CA GLU A 62 -29.15 -2.79 15.04
C GLU A 62 -29.56 -2.25 16.42
N THR A 63 -28.58 -1.88 17.26
CA THR A 63 -28.83 -1.28 18.59
C THR A 63 -29.58 0.06 18.49
N ARG A 64 -29.37 0.80 17.39
CA ARG A 64 -30.04 2.08 17.11
C ARG A 64 -31.38 1.94 16.40
N GLY A 65 -31.87 0.70 16.19
CA GLY A 65 -33.16 0.43 15.55
C GLY A 65 -33.14 0.53 14.02
N SER A 66 -31.96 0.67 13.40
CA SER A 66 -31.79 0.72 11.93
C SER A 66 -31.02 -0.50 11.45
N ALA A 67 -31.61 -1.68 11.57
CA ALA A 67 -30.95 -2.93 11.17
C ALA A 67 -30.57 -2.91 9.68
N ILE A 68 -29.29 -3.12 9.39
CA ILE A 68 -28.75 -3.23 8.03
C ILE A 68 -28.28 -4.66 7.75
N SER A 69 -28.31 -5.05 6.47
CA SER A 69 -27.74 -6.32 6.03
C SER A 69 -26.22 -6.34 6.17
N HIS A 70 -25.63 -7.53 6.23
CA HIS A 70 -24.18 -7.66 6.31
C HIS A 70 -23.48 -7.06 5.08
N SER A 71 -24.03 -7.29 3.88
CA SER A 71 -23.51 -6.72 2.64
C SER A 71 -23.56 -5.19 2.66
N ALA A 72 -24.66 -4.60 3.14
CA ALA A 72 -24.76 -3.14 3.28
C ALA A 72 -23.70 -2.57 4.24
N ALA A 73 -23.40 -3.27 5.33
CA ALA A 73 -22.33 -2.87 6.24
C ALA A 73 -20.94 -2.90 5.58
N LEU A 74 -20.66 -3.89 4.72
CA LEU A 74 -19.40 -3.96 3.96
C LEU A 74 -19.27 -2.80 2.96
N GLU A 75 -20.34 -2.46 2.25
CA GLU A 75 -20.36 -1.33 1.33
C GLU A 75 -20.14 0.01 2.06
N LEU A 76 -20.71 0.18 3.25
CA LEU A 76 -20.49 1.37 4.07
C LEU A 76 -19.04 1.48 4.55
N VAL A 77 -18.42 0.36 4.91
CA VAL A 77 -16.98 0.33 5.24
C VAL A 77 -16.15 0.73 4.01
N ALA A 78 -16.49 0.26 2.80
CA ALA A 78 -15.81 0.70 1.58
C ALA A 78 -15.89 2.22 1.37
N GLN A 79 -17.08 2.78 1.53
CA GLN A 79 -17.31 4.23 1.40
C GLN A 79 -16.56 5.04 2.47
N GLN A 80 -16.46 4.54 3.71
CA GLN A 80 -15.65 5.12 4.78
C GLN A 80 -14.17 5.21 4.39
N HIS A 81 -13.66 4.21 3.68
CA HIS A 81 -12.30 4.18 3.15
C HIS A 81 -12.13 4.96 1.83
N GLY A 82 -13.17 5.68 1.37
CA GLY A 82 -13.15 6.45 0.12
C GLY A 82 -13.19 5.58 -1.14
N VAL A 83 -13.50 4.29 -1.00
CA VAL A 83 -13.55 3.31 -2.09
C VAL A 83 -14.99 3.12 -2.54
N ARG A 84 -15.18 2.85 -3.84
CA ARG A 84 -16.51 2.77 -4.48
C ARG A 84 -17.40 1.67 -3.90
N ASP A 85 -16.82 0.48 -3.69
CA ASP A 85 -17.53 -0.71 -3.28
C ASP A 85 -16.62 -1.66 -2.50
N TRP A 86 -17.24 -2.60 -1.79
CA TRP A 86 -16.52 -3.62 -1.01
C TRP A 86 -15.61 -4.49 -1.88
N ASN A 87 -16.01 -4.80 -3.10
CA ASN A 87 -15.21 -5.62 -4.01
C ASN A 87 -13.87 -4.94 -4.32
N THR A 88 -13.89 -3.64 -4.56
CA THR A 88 -12.70 -2.83 -4.78
C THR A 88 -11.87 -2.70 -3.51
N LEU A 89 -12.51 -2.43 -2.36
CA LEU A 89 -11.79 -2.31 -1.09
C LEU A 89 -11.11 -3.63 -0.70
N SER A 90 -11.80 -4.76 -0.85
CA SER A 90 -11.24 -6.08 -0.55
C SER A 90 -10.12 -6.47 -1.51
N ALA A 91 -10.22 -6.13 -2.80
CA ALA A 91 -9.12 -6.31 -3.75
C ALA A 91 -7.89 -5.47 -3.39
N LEU A 92 -8.09 -4.24 -2.91
CA LEU A 92 -7.01 -3.37 -2.44
C LEU A 92 -6.39 -3.88 -1.13
N ALA A 93 -7.20 -4.37 -0.19
CA ALA A 93 -6.74 -4.93 1.08
C ALA A 93 -6.09 -6.32 0.96
N THR A 94 -6.35 -7.04 -0.15
CA THR A 94 -5.73 -8.35 -0.44
C THR A 94 -4.36 -8.18 -1.10
N LYS A 95 -4.01 -6.99 -1.60
CA LYS A 95 -2.62 -6.72 -1.98
C LYS A 95 -1.78 -6.85 -0.70
N PRO A 96 -0.69 -7.63 -0.71
CA PRO A 96 0.15 -7.79 0.46
C PRO A 96 0.67 -6.41 0.88
N ASN A 97 0.11 -5.87 1.96
CA ASN A 97 0.44 -4.57 2.56
C ASN A 97 1.76 -4.58 3.35
N ALA A 98 2.51 -5.68 3.28
CA ALA A 98 3.90 -5.67 3.67
C ALA A 98 4.68 -5.38 2.41
N ASP A 99 5.00 -4.11 2.14
CA ASP A 99 5.98 -3.76 1.12
C ASP A 99 7.27 -4.51 1.46
N PRO A 100 7.69 -5.54 0.69
CA PRO A 100 8.86 -6.33 1.05
C PRO A 100 10.11 -5.45 1.23
N ILE A 101 10.18 -4.36 0.47
CA ILE A 101 11.24 -3.37 0.58
C ILE A 101 11.21 -2.55 1.88
N ALA A 102 10.04 -2.38 2.51
CA ALA A 102 9.94 -1.68 3.79
C ALA A 102 10.52 -2.50 4.95
N ALA A 103 10.68 -3.82 4.77
CA ALA A 103 11.40 -4.66 5.71
C ALA A 103 12.93 -4.52 5.60
N LEU A 104 13.45 -3.92 4.51
CA LEU A 104 14.87 -3.66 4.34
C LEU A 104 15.29 -2.38 5.07
N SER A 105 16.48 -2.41 5.65
CA SER A 105 17.10 -1.27 6.32
C SER A 105 18.52 -1.05 5.79
N VAL A 106 19.07 0.13 6.01
CA VAL A 106 20.48 0.38 5.74
C VAL A 106 21.33 -0.55 6.61
N GLY A 107 22.24 -1.30 5.98
CA GLY A 107 23.04 -2.35 6.59
C GLY A 107 22.48 -3.76 6.39
N SER A 108 21.22 -3.91 5.96
CA SER A 108 20.63 -5.22 5.66
C SER A 108 21.40 -5.93 4.55
N GLN A 109 21.61 -7.24 4.73
CA GLN A 109 22.18 -8.09 3.70
C GLN A 109 21.10 -8.44 2.68
N VAL A 110 21.44 -8.28 1.40
CA VAL A 110 20.54 -8.49 0.26
C VAL A 110 21.22 -9.39 -0.76
N ARG A 111 20.38 -10.12 -1.48
CA ARG A 111 20.76 -10.98 -2.58
C ARG A 111 19.76 -10.79 -3.71
N GLY A 112 20.18 -11.17 -4.91
CA GLY A 112 19.30 -11.11 -6.07
C GLY A 112 20.09 -11.09 -7.35
N ARG A 113 19.54 -10.42 -8.36
CA ARG A 113 20.14 -10.33 -9.69
C ARG A 113 20.29 -8.89 -10.14
N TYR A 114 21.49 -8.54 -10.60
CA TYR A 114 21.77 -7.28 -11.27
C TYR A 114 22.20 -7.58 -12.70
N LEU A 115 21.47 -7.07 -13.69
CA LEU A 115 21.70 -7.35 -15.12
C LEU A 115 21.85 -8.85 -15.41
N ASN A 116 21.00 -9.68 -14.79
CA ASN A 116 21.00 -11.15 -14.86
C ASN A 116 22.15 -11.87 -14.13
N GLN A 117 23.05 -11.13 -13.47
CA GLN A 117 24.14 -11.71 -12.68
C GLN A 117 23.71 -11.84 -11.21
N PRO A 118 23.89 -13.00 -10.57
CA PRO A 118 23.62 -13.15 -9.15
C PRO A 118 24.57 -12.28 -8.34
N PHE A 119 24.07 -11.69 -7.27
CA PHE A 119 24.91 -10.92 -6.34
C PHE A 119 24.50 -11.17 -4.90
N THR A 120 25.45 -10.94 -4.00
CA THR A 120 25.23 -10.77 -2.57
C THR A 120 25.88 -9.47 -2.15
N GLY A 121 25.26 -8.76 -1.20
CA GLY A 121 25.77 -7.48 -0.76
C GLY A 121 24.98 -6.87 0.37
N LYS A 122 25.28 -5.61 0.68
CA LYS A 122 24.66 -4.84 1.75
C LYS A 122 24.02 -3.57 1.21
N VAL A 123 22.87 -3.23 1.75
CA VAL A 123 22.20 -1.96 1.48
C VAL A 123 22.97 -0.84 2.18
N LEU A 124 23.52 0.11 1.43
CA LEU A 124 24.19 1.29 1.98
C LEU A 124 23.25 2.48 2.15
N ALA A 125 22.23 2.57 1.31
CA ALA A 125 21.22 3.62 1.40
C ALA A 125 19.90 3.09 0.84
N LEU A 126 18.80 3.44 1.50
CA LEU A 126 17.45 3.18 1.04
C LEU A 126 16.65 4.47 1.26
N ALA A 127 16.03 4.99 0.21
CA ALA A 127 15.24 6.21 0.27
C ALA A 127 13.98 6.05 -0.58
N GLU A 128 12.81 6.30 0.00
CA GLU A 128 11.56 6.35 -0.74
C GLU A 128 11.59 7.53 -1.74
N THR A 129 11.24 7.25 -2.99
CA THR A 129 11.05 8.22 -4.04
C THR A 129 9.58 8.10 -4.45
N GLY A 130 8.75 9.03 -3.96
CA GLY A 130 7.28 8.91 -3.96
C GLY A 130 6.65 8.30 -5.23
N GLY A 131 5.49 7.67 -5.04
CA GLY A 131 4.84 6.85 -6.07
C GLY A 131 5.21 5.36 -5.99
N GLY A 132 5.59 4.87 -4.81
CA GLY A 132 5.87 3.44 -4.57
C GLY A 132 7.24 2.97 -5.08
N LEU A 133 8.12 3.91 -5.44
CA LEU A 133 9.49 3.61 -5.86
C LEU A 133 10.48 3.92 -4.73
N HIS A 134 11.58 3.19 -4.71
CA HIS A 134 12.63 3.33 -3.71
C HIS A 134 13.97 3.42 -4.42
N LYS A 135 14.78 4.42 -4.08
CA LYS A 135 16.19 4.49 -4.45
C LYS A 135 16.97 3.64 -3.47
N ILE A 136 17.66 2.64 -3.99
CA ILE A 136 18.50 1.74 -3.22
C ILE A 136 19.95 1.84 -3.71
N THR A 137 20.88 1.97 -2.77
CA THR A 137 22.32 1.85 -3.03
C THR A 137 22.79 0.56 -2.40
N ILE A 138 23.38 -0.32 -3.21
CA ILE A 138 23.87 -1.63 -2.78
C ILE A 138 25.36 -1.68 -3.00
N HIS A 139 26.08 -2.21 -2.01
CA HIS A 139 27.48 -2.58 -2.13
C HIS A 139 27.58 -4.10 -2.15
N PHE A 140 28.06 -4.66 -3.25
CA PHE A 140 28.28 -6.10 -3.38
C PHE A 140 29.47 -6.52 -2.53
N ASP A 141 29.37 -7.69 -1.92
CA ASP A 141 30.44 -8.26 -1.11
C ASP A 141 31.65 -8.60 -2.00
N GLU A 142 31.38 -9.14 -3.19
CA GLU A 142 32.37 -9.36 -4.26
C GLU A 142 32.03 -8.48 -5.49
N PRO A 143 33.02 -7.89 -6.18
CA PRO A 143 32.77 -7.17 -7.42
C PRO A 143 32.13 -8.10 -8.47
N VAL A 144 30.93 -7.74 -8.93
CA VAL A 144 30.18 -8.53 -9.91
C VAL A 144 30.53 -8.05 -11.31
N ASP A 145 30.95 -8.96 -12.19
CA ASP A 145 31.09 -8.66 -13.62
C ASP A 145 29.70 -8.64 -14.26
N VAL A 146 29.29 -7.47 -14.75
CA VAL A 146 27.93 -7.27 -15.27
C VAL A 146 27.81 -7.52 -16.77
N VAL A 147 28.89 -7.96 -17.41
CA VAL A 147 28.93 -8.27 -18.84
C VAL A 147 29.06 -9.78 -19.02
N THR A 148 28.32 -10.33 -19.98
CA THR A 148 28.27 -11.77 -20.26
C THR A 148 29.17 -12.20 -21.43
N PHE A 149 29.86 -11.26 -22.09
CA PHE A 149 30.72 -11.53 -23.25
C PHE A 149 32.18 -11.69 -22.81
N GLU A 150 32.86 -12.71 -23.34
CA GLU A 150 34.26 -13.00 -22.98
C GLU A 150 35.25 -11.89 -23.35
N SER A 151 34.91 -11.02 -24.30
CA SER A 151 35.80 -9.95 -24.76
C SER A 151 35.79 -8.69 -23.89
N PHE A 152 34.95 -8.59 -22.85
CA PHE A 152 34.84 -7.37 -22.05
C PHE A 152 34.32 -7.62 -20.63
N SER A 153 35.03 -7.11 -19.62
CA SER A 153 34.59 -7.15 -18.23
C SER A 153 34.15 -5.76 -17.76
N ALA A 154 33.04 -5.71 -17.03
CA ALA A 154 32.60 -4.50 -16.33
C ALA A 154 32.27 -4.83 -14.88
N PHE A 155 33.29 -4.81 -14.03
CA PHE A 155 33.07 -5.01 -12.61
C PHE A 155 32.34 -3.82 -11.99
N ARG A 156 31.33 -4.14 -11.17
CA ARG A 156 30.62 -3.20 -10.32
C ARG A 156 30.68 -3.71 -8.89
N GLN A 157 31.17 -2.88 -7.99
CA GLN A 157 31.16 -3.17 -6.55
C GLN A 157 30.04 -2.41 -5.84
N ARG A 158 29.66 -1.24 -6.34
CA ARG A 158 28.55 -0.44 -5.82
C ARG A 158 27.61 -0.04 -6.95
N ILE A 159 26.32 -0.15 -6.70
CA ILE A 159 25.27 0.26 -7.63
C ILE A 159 24.26 1.17 -6.95
N ASN A 160 23.66 2.06 -7.73
CA ASN A 160 22.48 2.82 -7.36
C ASN A 160 21.36 2.43 -8.33
N ALA A 161 20.22 2.03 -7.81
CA ALA A 161 19.08 1.61 -8.58
C ALA A 161 17.77 2.14 -7.98
N GLN A 162 16.74 2.15 -8.80
CA GLN A 162 15.37 2.33 -8.34
C GLN A 162 14.64 1.00 -8.43
N VAL A 163 13.89 0.68 -7.39
CA VAL A 163 13.10 -0.54 -7.27
C VAL A 163 11.70 -0.19 -6.78
N ASP A 164 10.72 -1.00 -7.14
CA ASP A 164 9.36 -0.91 -6.63
C ASP A 164 9.28 -1.49 -5.20
N THR A 165 8.06 -1.56 -4.66
CA THR A 165 7.82 -2.14 -3.34
C THR A 165 8.26 -3.60 -3.23
N ASN A 166 8.30 -4.35 -4.34
CA ASN A 166 8.73 -5.74 -4.40
C ASN A 166 10.26 -5.89 -4.59
N GLY A 167 11.03 -4.80 -4.58
CA GLY A 167 12.47 -4.86 -4.82
C GLY A 167 12.84 -5.11 -6.29
N VAL A 168 11.92 -4.85 -7.24
CA VAL A 168 12.15 -5.02 -8.67
C VAL A 168 12.27 -3.67 -9.37
N SER A 169 13.31 -3.51 -10.20
CA SER A 169 13.48 -2.30 -11.00
C SER A 169 12.37 -2.16 -12.03
N PRO A 170 11.66 -1.01 -12.09
CA PRO A 170 10.63 -0.78 -13.11
C PRO A 170 11.24 -0.72 -14.51
N ARG A 171 12.52 -0.35 -14.62
CA ARG A 171 13.26 -0.32 -15.88
C ARG A 171 13.68 -1.73 -16.29
N LYS A 172 13.28 -2.10 -17.51
CA LYS A 172 13.61 -3.37 -18.15
C LYS A 172 14.71 -3.19 -19.20
N THR A 173 15.55 -4.20 -19.31
CA THR A 173 16.50 -4.37 -20.41
C THR A 173 15.74 -4.65 -21.72
N SER A 174 16.41 -4.53 -22.87
CA SER A 174 15.87 -4.93 -24.18
C SER A 174 15.30 -6.34 -24.21
N ASN A 175 15.81 -7.21 -23.33
CA ASN A 175 15.41 -8.62 -23.22
C ASN A 175 14.21 -8.83 -22.27
N GLY A 176 13.51 -7.76 -21.88
CA GLY A 176 12.32 -7.80 -21.04
C GLY A 176 12.58 -8.06 -19.54
N ARG A 177 13.83 -8.30 -19.14
CA ARG A 177 14.22 -8.55 -17.73
C ARG A 177 14.49 -7.24 -16.99
N PRO A 178 14.09 -7.11 -15.71
CA PRO A 178 14.40 -5.94 -14.89
C PRO A 178 15.92 -5.81 -14.70
N HIS A 179 16.40 -4.57 -14.55
CA HIS A 179 17.83 -4.32 -14.33
C HIS A 179 18.32 -4.81 -12.98
N LEU A 180 17.46 -4.73 -11.96
CA LEU A 180 17.71 -5.19 -10.60
C LEU A 180 16.46 -5.94 -10.12
N ALA A 181 16.65 -7.08 -9.49
CA ALA A 181 15.62 -7.78 -8.74
C ALA A 181 16.25 -8.28 -7.43
N LEU A 182 15.63 -7.95 -6.31
CA LEU A 182 16.00 -8.44 -4.98
C LEU A 182 15.21 -9.72 -4.67
N ASP A 183 15.84 -10.68 -4.00
CA ASP A 183 15.16 -11.86 -3.47
C ASP A 183 14.71 -11.55 -2.03
N ILE A 184 13.56 -10.87 -1.90
CA ILE A 184 12.94 -10.43 -0.64
C ILE A 184 11.48 -10.85 -0.53
#